data_AF-A0A538B8Z8-F1
#
_entry.id   AF-A0A538B8Z8-F1
#
_cell.length_a   1.000
_cell.length_b   1.000
_cell.length_c   1.000
_cell.angle_alpha   90.00
_cell.angle_beta   90.00
_cell.angle_gamma   90.00
#
_symmetry.space_group_name_H-M   'P 1'
#
loop_
_entity.id
_entity.type
_entity.pdbx_description
1 polymer ?
#
loop_
_entity_poly.entity_id
_entity_poly.type
_entity_poly.pdbx_seq_one_letter_code
_entity_poly.pdbx_strand_id
1 'polypeptide(L)'
;MLVRVAGEERLIAAEDAGRYRDALGAGLPAGLPDAFLEPVDDPLGSLLGRWARTHPPFTTGEPAARFGLPVALVDDLLGRRAEQGLLLRGEFRPDGTEREWCDAEVLRQLRQRSLAALRKQVEPVDATALARFLPAWQGVGSSGRGLGRLIEVVSQLQGVAIPASVLERDVLSSRVADYSPALLDQLAAAGEVVWVGAGPLGRDDGKVMLFLRRDAGILRPAGPERPDSEEHFRLREILTQRGACFFRELAGGDDNESLDALWDLVWAGEVTNDSFAPLRALTARKSRASGSRKGRPNLGSLTVLGPRRAQGRWSLVDADLPRDDSVPTERSMRLASVLLDRHGVLTRESVRGEGHAGGFAAVYPVLRAMEEAGRVRRGYFVAGLGGAQFALAGAVDRLRASRPDTEGGPVALILAATDPANPYGVALPWPVKGPQRAAGAYVILLDGVPSLYLERGGRALVTLREYDGSWEAAAVDALSGLVADRRLRRLALERFDEELSPVLRSSGFVR
;
A
#
# COMPACT_ATOMS: atom_id res chain seq x y z
N MET A 1 28.66 -48.42 -8.77
CA MET A 1 28.69 -49.84 -9.17
C MET A 1 27.96 -50.03 -10.49
N LEU A 2 28.39 -50.97 -11.34
CA LEU A 2 27.72 -51.29 -12.60
C LEU A 2 26.63 -52.34 -12.36
N VAL A 3 25.42 -52.07 -12.85
CA VAL A 3 24.25 -52.96 -12.76
C VAL A 3 23.53 -52.95 -14.10
N ARG A 4 23.04 -54.11 -14.54
CA ARG A 4 22.26 -54.23 -15.77
C ARG A 4 20.79 -53.92 -15.50
N VAL A 5 20.26 -52.88 -16.15
CA VAL A 5 18.87 -52.42 -16.02
C VAL A 5 18.29 -52.21 -17.41
N ALA A 6 17.13 -52.81 -17.70
CA ALA A 6 16.48 -52.72 -19.00
C ALA A 6 17.39 -53.12 -20.20
N GLY A 7 18.30 -54.07 -19.98
CA GLY A 7 19.22 -54.56 -21.02
C GLY A 7 20.55 -53.79 -21.13
N GLU A 8 20.67 -52.61 -20.51
CA GLU A 8 21.86 -51.75 -20.54
C GLU A 8 22.67 -51.80 -19.23
N GLU A 9 24.00 -51.67 -19.33
CA GLU A 9 24.86 -51.50 -18.14
C GLU A 9 24.83 -50.06 -17.64
N ARG A 10 24.57 -49.87 -16.35
CA ARG A 10 24.39 -48.54 -15.76
C ARG A 10 25.09 -48.41 -14.42
N LEU A 11 25.62 -47.21 -14.18
CA LEU A 11 26.23 -46.84 -12.91
C LEU A 11 25.15 -46.42 -11.91
N ILE A 12 25.11 -47.09 -10.76
CA ILE A 12 24.28 -46.73 -9.61
C ILE A 12 25.15 -46.53 -8.36
N ALA A 13 24.65 -45.81 -7.37
CA ALA A 13 25.30 -45.69 -6.06
C ALA A 13 25.19 -47.03 -5.31
N ALA A 14 26.22 -47.37 -4.52
CA ALA A 14 26.26 -48.66 -3.82
C ALA A 14 25.16 -48.78 -2.77
N GLU A 15 24.77 -47.66 -2.13
CA GLU A 15 23.66 -47.60 -1.16
C GLU A 15 22.27 -47.92 -1.76
N ASP A 16 22.14 -47.95 -3.09
CA ASP A 16 20.87 -48.22 -3.76
C ASP A 16 20.74 -49.65 -4.27
N ALA A 17 21.72 -50.50 -3.98
CA ALA A 17 21.74 -51.87 -4.44
C ALA A 17 20.45 -52.62 -4.09
N GLY A 18 20.01 -52.55 -2.83
CA GLY A 18 18.73 -53.14 -2.38
C GLY A 18 17.52 -52.61 -3.16
N ARG A 19 17.45 -51.30 -3.42
CA ARG A 19 16.34 -50.68 -4.17
C ARG A 19 16.26 -51.19 -5.61
N TYR A 20 17.39 -51.33 -6.30
CA TYR A 20 17.44 -51.84 -7.68
C TYR A 20 17.19 -53.35 -7.76
N ARG A 21 17.65 -54.12 -6.76
CA ARG A 21 17.31 -55.54 -6.62
C ARG A 21 15.81 -55.73 -6.41
N ASP A 22 15.23 -55.02 -5.45
CA ASP A 22 13.84 -55.23 -5.03
C ASP A 22 12.83 -54.64 -6.01
N ALA A 23 13.15 -53.52 -6.67
CA ALA A 23 12.26 -52.91 -7.65
C ALA A 23 12.33 -53.54 -9.04
N LEU A 24 13.52 -53.95 -9.50
CA LEU A 24 13.79 -54.30 -10.90
C LEU A 24 14.38 -55.70 -11.09
N GLY A 25 14.60 -56.45 -10.00
CA GLY A 25 15.26 -57.77 -10.07
C GLY A 25 16.71 -57.70 -10.54
N ALA A 26 17.39 -56.56 -10.33
CA ALA A 26 18.70 -56.34 -10.90
C ALA A 26 19.80 -57.20 -10.22
N GLY A 27 20.65 -57.83 -11.03
CA GLY A 27 21.78 -58.62 -10.55
C GLY A 27 22.85 -57.71 -9.92
N LEU A 28 23.16 -57.93 -8.64
CA LEU A 28 24.15 -57.16 -7.89
C LEU A 28 25.52 -57.87 -7.88
N PRO A 29 26.64 -57.14 -8.02
CA PRO A 29 27.98 -57.68 -7.84
C PRO A 29 28.24 -58.10 -6.38
N ALA A 30 29.12 -59.10 -6.20
CA ALA A 30 29.48 -59.63 -4.89
C ALA A 30 30.31 -58.62 -4.06
N GLY A 31 30.18 -58.67 -2.73
CA GLY A 31 30.98 -57.88 -1.79
C GLY A 31 30.36 -56.56 -1.30
N LEU A 32 29.05 -56.38 -1.48
CA LEU A 32 28.31 -55.23 -0.92
C LEU A 32 28.04 -55.43 0.59
N PRO A 33 28.18 -54.38 1.43
CA PRO A 33 27.77 -54.44 2.84
C PRO A 33 26.28 -54.76 3.00
N ASP A 34 25.94 -55.57 4.02
CA ASP A 34 24.54 -55.98 4.29
C ASP A 34 23.59 -54.80 4.51
N ALA A 35 24.09 -53.69 5.07
CA ALA A 35 23.33 -52.46 5.25
C ALA A 35 22.78 -51.86 3.94
N PHE A 36 23.39 -52.14 2.78
CA PHE A 36 22.90 -51.68 1.47
C PHE A 36 21.94 -52.66 0.79
N LEU A 37 21.70 -53.81 1.42
CA LEU A 37 20.83 -54.89 0.95
C LEU A 37 19.53 -55.00 1.76
N GLU A 38 19.34 -54.15 2.76
CA GLU A 38 18.13 -54.10 3.56
C GLU A 38 16.89 -53.80 2.69
N PRO A 39 15.76 -54.50 2.91
CA PRO A 39 14.53 -54.28 2.15
C PRO A 39 13.99 -52.86 2.34
N VAL A 40 13.46 -52.27 1.27
CA VAL A 40 12.81 -50.96 1.30
C VAL A 40 11.32 -51.13 1.05
N ASP A 41 10.47 -50.44 1.81
CA ASP A 41 8.99 -50.59 1.76
C ASP A 41 8.38 -50.31 0.36
N ASP A 42 8.84 -49.26 -0.32
CA ASP A 42 8.42 -48.90 -1.68
C ASP A 42 9.66 -48.67 -2.57
N PRO A 43 10.31 -49.74 -3.05
CA PRO A 43 11.57 -49.63 -3.76
C PRO A 43 11.36 -49.00 -5.14
N LEU A 44 10.29 -49.39 -5.84
CA LEU A 44 9.98 -48.88 -7.17
C LEU A 44 9.55 -47.41 -7.13
N GLY A 45 8.70 -47.05 -6.18
CA GLY A 45 8.34 -45.66 -6.03
C GLY A 45 9.52 -44.81 -5.57
N SER A 46 10.40 -45.29 -4.71
CA SER A 46 11.62 -44.55 -4.36
C SER A 46 12.48 -44.20 -5.58
N LEU A 47 12.64 -45.14 -6.53
CA LEU A 47 13.34 -44.90 -7.79
C LEU A 47 12.64 -43.86 -8.67
N LEU A 48 11.31 -43.94 -8.82
CA LEU A 48 10.53 -42.96 -9.58
C LEU A 48 10.55 -41.57 -8.93
N GLY A 49 10.51 -41.49 -7.59
CA GLY A 49 10.62 -40.23 -6.87
C GLY A 49 11.99 -39.58 -7.06
N ARG A 50 13.06 -40.38 -7.14
CA ARG A 50 14.39 -39.85 -7.47
C ARG A 50 14.48 -39.38 -8.92
N TRP A 51 13.93 -40.15 -9.85
CA TRP A 51 13.84 -39.74 -11.26
C TRP A 51 13.17 -38.37 -11.37
N ALA A 52 12.03 -38.20 -10.70
CA ALA A 52 11.28 -36.95 -10.71
C ALA A 52 12.04 -35.75 -10.14
N ARG A 53 12.89 -35.96 -9.12
CA ARG A 53 13.73 -34.90 -8.55
C ARG A 53 14.91 -34.48 -9.45
N THR A 54 15.31 -35.32 -10.39
CA THR A 54 16.54 -35.13 -11.18
C THR A 54 16.28 -34.83 -12.65
N HIS A 55 15.15 -35.27 -13.20
CA HIS A 55 14.77 -35.11 -14.60
C HIS A 55 13.43 -34.38 -14.83
N PRO A 56 13.02 -33.36 -14.03
CA PRO A 56 11.80 -32.63 -14.32
C PRO A 56 12.00 -31.60 -15.45
N PRO A 57 10.97 -31.32 -16.26
CA PRO A 57 9.76 -32.11 -16.47
C PRO A 57 10.02 -33.35 -17.36
N PHE A 58 9.25 -34.43 -17.19
CA PHE A 58 9.40 -35.68 -17.95
C PHE A 58 8.05 -36.32 -18.32
N THR A 59 8.01 -37.14 -19.36
CA THR A 59 6.84 -37.93 -19.76
C THR A 59 6.80 -39.30 -19.07
N THR A 60 5.65 -39.98 -19.02
CA THR A 60 5.56 -41.34 -18.43
C THR A 60 6.47 -42.35 -19.15
N GLY A 61 6.70 -42.17 -20.46
CA GLY A 61 7.51 -43.07 -21.29
C GLY A 61 9.00 -43.07 -20.92
N GLU A 62 9.54 -41.94 -20.48
CA GLU A 62 10.96 -41.80 -20.13
C GLU A 62 11.41 -42.72 -18.97
N PRO A 63 10.79 -42.67 -17.77
CA PRO A 63 11.14 -43.59 -16.69
C PRO A 63 10.74 -45.03 -17.00
N ALA A 64 9.68 -45.26 -17.79
CA ALA A 64 9.30 -46.61 -18.21
C ALA A 64 10.39 -47.27 -19.06
N ALA A 65 10.90 -46.55 -20.07
CA ALA A 65 12.03 -46.98 -20.89
C ALA A 65 13.32 -47.08 -20.06
N ARG A 66 13.56 -46.13 -19.15
CA ARG A 66 14.72 -46.16 -18.25
C ARG A 66 14.70 -47.44 -17.41
N PHE A 67 13.61 -47.77 -16.75
CA PHE A 67 13.62 -48.87 -15.78
C PHE A 67 13.18 -50.21 -16.39
N GLY A 68 12.77 -50.24 -17.67
CA GLY A 68 12.30 -51.45 -18.35
C GLY A 68 10.92 -51.89 -17.84
N LEU A 69 10.07 -50.93 -17.49
CA LEU A 69 8.78 -51.17 -16.85
C LEU A 69 7.62 -50.90 -17.83
N PRO A 70 6.47 -51.57 -17.67
CA PRO A 70 5.27 -51.25 -18.43
C PRO A 70 4.83 -49.80 -18.18
N VAL A 71 4.56 -49.06 -19.26
CA VAL A 71 4.12 -47.64 -19.18
C VAL A 71 2.88 -47.48 -18.30
N ALA A 72 1.92 -48.40 -18.36
CA ALA A 72 0.71 -48.38 -17.54
C ALA A 72 0.99 -48.50 -16.03
N LEU A 73 1.98 -49.31 -15.63
CA LEU A 73 2.39 -49.46 -14.23
C LEU A 73 3.03 -48.16 -13.72
N VAL A 74 3.88 -47.55 -14.55
CA VAL A 74 4.52 -46.28 -14.23
C VAL A 74 3.49 -45.16 -14.11
N ASP A 75 2.52 -45.07 -15.03
CA ASP A 75 1.46 -44.06 -14.98
C ASP A 75 0.64 -44.15 -13.68
N ASP A 76 0.25 -45.37 -13.28
CA ASP A 76 -0.49 -45.61 -12.02
C ASP A 76 0.31 -45.17 -10.78
N LEU A 77 1.60 -45.51 -10.72
CA LEU A 77 2.47 -45.13 -9.59
C LEU A 77 2.73 -43.63 -9.54
N LEU A 78 2.91 -42.98 -10.68
CA LEU A 78 3.03 -41.52 -10.77
C LEU A 78 1.70 -40.84 -10.39
N GLY A 79 0.57 -41.42 -10.80
CA GLY A 79 -0.78 -40.99 -10.42
C GLY A 79 -1.00 -41.01 -8.91
N ARG A 80 -0.71 -42.13 -8.24
CA ARG A 80 -0.80 -42.25 -6.77
C ARG A 80 0.08 -41.22 -6.05
N ARG A 81 1.26 -40.91 -6.59
CA ARG A 81 2.12 -39.85 -6.04
C ARG A 81 1.61 -38.44 -6.28
N ALA A 82 0.90 -38.20 -7.37
CA ALA A 82 0.25 -36.94 -7.62
C ALA A 82 -0.96 -36.73 -6.70
N GLU A 83 -1.72 -37.79 -6.38
CA GLU A 83 -2.77 -37.77 -5.36
C GLU A 83 -2.22 -37.43 -3.96
N GLN A 84 -1.00 -37.87 -3.66
CA GLN A 84 -0.26 -37.52 -2.44
C GLN A 84 0.37 -36.10 -2.48
N GLY A 85 0.23 -35.37 -3.58
CA GLY A 85 0.79 -34.03 -3.76
C GLY A 85 2.31 -33.96 -3.97
N LEU A 86 2.98 -35.10 -4.16
CA LEU A 86 4.43 -35.16 -4.39
C LEU A 86 4.81 -34.85 -5.83
N LEU A 87 3.95 -35.22 -6.78
CA LEU A 87 4.10 -34.93 -8.20
C LEU A 87 2.96 -34.06 -8.72
N LEU A 88 3.24 -33.28 -9.76
CA LEU A 88 2.27 -32.48 -10.49
C LEU A 88 2.21 -32.98 -11.92
N ARG A 89 0.98 -33.06 -12.48
CA ARG A 89 0.72 -33.45 -13.87
C ARG A 89 0.27 -32.22 -14.66
N GLY A 90 0.88 -31.94 -15.81
CA GLY A 90 0.53 -30.78 -16.63
C GLY A 90 1.43 -30.61 -17.85
N GLU A 91 1.30 -29.47 -18.52
CA GLU A 91 2.18 -29.05 -19.62
C GLU A 91 3.20 -28.06 -19.04
N PHE A 92 4.46 -28.49 -18.87
CA PHE A 92 5.50 -27.67 -18.26
C PHE A 92 6.48 -27.09 -19.29
N ARG A 93 6.61 -27.73 -20.47
CA ARG A 93 7.37 -27.22 -21.61
C ARG A 93 6.48 -26.48 -22.62
N PRO A 94 6.94 -25.36 -23.21
CA PRO A 94 6.15 -24.54 -24.15
C PRO A 94 5.74 -25.26 -25.45
N ASP A 95 6.46 -26.33 -25.82
CA ASP A 95 6.19 -27.14 -27.03
C ASP A 95 5.72 -28.57 -26.69
N GLY A 96 5.24 -28.79 -25.46
CA GLY A 96 4.83 -30.11 -25.00
C GLY A 96 3.52 -30.57 -25.63
N THR A 97 3.51 -31.72 -26.28
CA THR A 97 2.30 -32.35 -26.85
C THR A 97 1.69 -33.42 -25.94
N GLU A 98 2.38 -33.79 -24.86
CA GLU A 98 1.96 -34.83 -23.91
C GLU A 98 1.90 -34.29 -22.48
N ARG A 99 1.06 -34.91 -21.63
CA ARG A 99 0.98 -34.56 -20.21
C ARG A 99 2.25 -35.00 -19.49
N GLU A 100 3.02 -34.03 -19.02
CA GLU A 100 4.29 -34.21 -18.31
C GLU A 100 4.08 -34.29 -16.79
N TRP A 101 5.09 -34.83 -16.12
CA TRP A 101 5.19 -34.92 -14.68
C TRP A 101 6.34 -34.07 -14.17
N CYS A 102 6.14 -33.45 -13.01
CA CYS A 102 7.17 -32.70 -12.32
C CYS A 102 7.09 -32.90 -10.81
N ASP A 103 8.22 -33.05 -10.14
CA ASP A 103 8.28 -33.02 -8.68
C ASP A 103 7.87 -31.64 -8.15
N ALA A 104 6.99 -31.62 -7.15
CA ALA A 104 6.40 -30.38 -6.64
C ALA A 104 7.43 -29.46 -5.95
N GLU A 105 8.42 -30.03 -5.25
CA GLU A 105 9.51 -29.28 -4.60
C GLU A 105 10.48 -28.75 -5.64
N VAL A 106 10.88 -29.59 -6.61
CA VAL A 106 11.81 -29.17 -7.66
C VAL A 106 11.19 -28.11 -8.57
N LEU A 107 9.89 -28.21 -8.91
CA LEU A 107 9.21 -27.16 -9.67
C LEU A 107 9.23 -25.83 -8.92
N ARG A 108 9.00 -25.87 -7.60
CA ARG A 108 9.07 -24.67 -6.74
C ARG A 108 10.47 -24.06 -6.75
N GLN A 109 11.51 -24.90 -6.61
CA GLN A 109 12.91 -24.46 -6.64
C GLN A 109 13.30 -23.90 -8.01
N LEU A 110 12.91 -24.55 -9.12
CA LEU A 110 13.13 -24.08 -10.48
C LEU A 110 12.44 -22.74 -10.70
N ARG A 111 11.17 -22.59 -10.31
CA ARG A 111 10.44 -21.33 -10.39
C ARG A 111 11.14 -20.23 -9.57
N GLN A 112 11.58 -20.54 -8.35
CA GLN A 112 12.30 -19.62 -7.49
C GLN A 112 13.64 -19.18 -8.11
N ARG A 113 14.41 -20.12 -8.68
CA ARG A 113 15.70 -19.85 -9.35
C ARG A 113 15.52 -19.07 -10.65
N SER A 114 14.51 -19.38 -11.45
CA SER A 114 14.17 -18.63 -12.67
C SER A 114 13.75 -17.21 -12.33
N LEU A 115 12.94 -17.01 -11.28
CA LEU A 115 12.62 -15.69 -10.75
C LEU A 115 13.88 -14.96 -10.26
N ALA A 116 14.79 -15.65 -9.56
CA ALA A 116 16.05 -15.06 -9.10
C ALA A 116 17.01 -14.70 -10.24
N ALA A 117 17.03 -15.47 -11.33
CA ALA A 117 17.80 -15.17 -12.54
C ALA A 117 17.24 -13.95 -13.26
N LEU A 118 15.90 -13.85 -13.41
CA LEU A 118 15.22 -12.67 -13.96
C LEU A 118 15.45 -11.41 -13.11
N ARG A 119 15.61 -11.54 -11.79
CA ARG A 119 15.96 -10.40 -10.89
C ARG A 119 17.34 -9.84 -11.16
N LYS A 120 18.32 -10.69 -11.50
CA LYS A 120 19.70 -10.27 -11.74
C LYS A 120 19.90 -9.51 -13.04
N GLN A 121 18.93 -9.55 -13.96
CA GLN A 121 18.97 -8.85 -15.25
C GLN A 121 18.41 -7.43 -15.19
N VAL A 122 18.01 -6.93 -14.01
CA VAL A 122 17.28 -5.66 -13.89
C VAL A 122 18.15 -4.59 -13.24
N GLU A 123 18.42 -3.53 -14.00
CA GLU A 123 19.00 -2.29 -13.47
C GLU A 123 17.94 -1.51 -12.65
N PRO A 124 18.29 -1.01 -11.45
CA PRO A 124 17.41 -0.16 -10.66
C PRO A 124 17.14 1.17 -11.36
N VAL A 125 15.92 1.69 -11.24
CA VAL A 125 15.60 3.07 -11.67
C VAL A 125 16.09 4.09 -10.65
N ASP A 126 16.19 5.35 -11.06
CA ASP A 126 16.58 6.42 -10.15
C ASP A 126 15.45 6.81 -9.17
N ALA A 127 15.80 7.60 -8.16
CA ALA A 127 14.84 8.10 -7.18
C ALA A 127 13.75 8.99 -7.82
N THR A 128 14.06 9.73 -8.89
CA THR A 128 13.10 10.63 -9.53
C THR A 128 12.01 9.86 -10.29
N ALA A 129 12.32 8.65 -10.79
CA ALA A 129 11.33 7.74 -11.36
C ALA A 129 10.29 7.32 -10.33
N LEU A 130 10.68 7.07 -9.08
CA LEU A 130 9.71 6.82 -8.00
C LEU A 130 8.81 8.05 -7.75
N ALA A 131 9.36 9.26 -7.84
CA ALA A 131 8.62 10.49 -7.65
C ALA A 131 7.67 10.85 -8.80
N ARG A 132 7.91 10.37 -10.02
CA ARG A 132 6.92 10.38 -11.12
C ARG A 132 5.89 9.28 -10.96
N PHE A 133 6.36 8.07 -10.64
CA PHE A 133 5.54 6.87 -10.56
C PHE A 133 4.49 6.94 -9.45
N LEU A 134 4.85 7.32 -8.23
CA LEU A 134 3.95 7.22 -7.07
C LEU A 134 2.69 8.10 -7.20
N PRO A 135 2.76 9.38 -7.62
CA PRO A 135 1.56 10.16 -7.88
C PRO A 135 0.68 9.59 -8.99
N ALA A 136 1.28 9.15 -10.10
CA ALA A 136 0.55 8.51 -11.20
C ALA A 136 -0.11 7.19 -10.76
N TRP A 137 0.58 6.40 -9.94
CA TRP A 137 0.09 5.14 -9.37
C TRP A 137 -1.10 5.36 -8.43
N GLN A 138 -1.08 6.43 -7.64
CA GLN A 138 -2.21 6.85 -6.81
C GLN A 138 -3.29 7.64 -7.58
N GLY A 139 -3.12 7.79 -8.90
CA GLY A 139 -4.06 8.44 -9.81
C GLY A 139 -4.23 9.94 -9.60
N VAL A 140 -3.19 10.62 -9.12
CA VAL A 140 -3.13 12.08 -9.10
C VAL A 140 -3.18 12.59 -10.54
N GLY A 141 -4.08 13.52 -10.83
CA GLY A 141 -4.33 14.04 -12.18
C GLY A 141 -5.13 13.09 -13.08
N SER A 142 -5.68 12.00 -12.54
CA SER A 142 -6.50 11.07 -13.33
C SER A 142 -7.85 11.68 -13.70
N SER A 143 -8.40 11.29 -14.85
CA SER A 143 -9.71 11.75 -15.34
C SER A 143 -10.89 10.95 -14.77
N GLY A 144 -10.65 10.07 -13.77
CA GLY A 144 -11.67 9.23 -13.15
C GLY A 144 -12.70 10.07 -12.39
N ARG A 145 -13.96 9.62 -12.38
CA ARG A 145 -15.12 10.40 -11.88
C ARG A 145 -16.08 9.58 -11.01
N GLY A 146 -16.86 10.29 -10.21
CA GLY A 146 -17.99 9.76 -9.45
C GLY A 146 -17.61 8.84 -8.27
N LEU A 147 -18.64 8.17 -7.72
CA LEU A 147 -18.51 7.33 -6.52
C LEU A 147 -17.57 6.13 -6.71
N GLY A 148 -17.62 5.48 -7.88
CA GLY A 148 -16.76 4.34 -8.20
C GLY A 148 -15.27 4.71 -8.12
N ARG A 149 -14.90 5.87 -8.64
CA ARG A 149 -13.53 6.36 -8.50
C ARG A 149 -13.19 6.71 -7.06
N LEU A 150 -14.11 7.34 -6.33
CA LEU A 150 -13.89 7.71 -4.94
C LEU A 150 -13.66 6.48 -4.04
N ILE A 151 -14.43 5.40 -4.23
CA ILE A 151 -14.27 4.17 -3.44
C ILE A 151 -12.92 3.48 -3.72
N GLU A 152 -12.43 3.50 -4.97
CA GLU A 152 -11.09 3.02 -5.31
C GLU A 152 -10.00 3.84 -4.60
N VAL A 153 -10.12 5.17 -4.62
CA VAL A 153 -9.17 6.07 -3.95
C VAL A 153 -9.17 5.84 -2.44
N VAL A 154 -10.34 5.71 -1.81
CA VAL A 154 -10.44 5.38 -0.39
C VAL A 154 -9.85 4.01 -0.10
N SER A 155 -10.13 2.99 -0.94
CA SER A 155 -9.57 1.65 -0.78
C SER A 155 -8.04 1.63 -0.86
N GLN A 156 -7.45 2.50 -1.68
CA GLN A 156 -5.99 2.64 -1.82
C GLN A 156 -5.38 3.44 -0.66
N LEU A 157 -6.06 4.49 -0.17
CA LEU A 157 -5.53 5.41 0.84
C LEU A 157 -5.94 5.06 2.28
N GLN A 158 -6.76 4.03 2.49
CA GLN A 158 -7.30 3.71 3.80
C GLN A 158 -6.22 3.49 4.87
N GLY A 159 -6.41 4.03 6.07
CA GLY A 159 -5.44 3.93 7.16
C GLY A 159 -4.25 4.90 7.09
N VAL A 160 -4.17 5.79 6.10
CA VAL A 160 -3.18 6.87 6.10
C VAL A 160 -3.71 8.06 6.92
N ALA A 161 -2.92 8.52 7.89
CA ALA A 161 -3.25 9.70 8.70
C ALA A 161 -3.00 11.00 7.91
N ILE A 162 -4.07 11.64 7.43
CA ILE A 162 -4.04 12.83 6.57
C ILE A 162 -4.66 14.01 7.34
N PRO A 163 -4.07 15.23 7.31
CA PRO A 163 -4.70 16.40 7.89
C PRO A 163 -6.10 16.64 7.28
N ALA A 164 -7.11 16.85 8.13
CA ALA A 164 -8.49 17.04 7.70
C ALA A 164 -8.63 18.24 6.75
N SER A 165 -7.85 19.30 6.96
CA SER A 165 -7.82 20.47 6.07
C SER A 165 -7.25 20.22 4.67
N VAL A 166 -6.54 19.10 4.46
CA VAL A 166 -5.87 18.71 3.21
C VAL A 166 -6.62 17.59 2.49
N LEU A 167 -7.33 16.73 3.24
CA LEU A 167 -7.98 15.53 2.73
C LEU A 167 -8.90 15.78 1.53
N GLU A 168 -9.96 16.56 1.70
CA GLU A 168 -10.91 16.84 0.61
C GLU A 168 -10.33 17.79 -0.44
N ARG A 169 -9.61 18.83 0.03
CA ARG A 169 -9.14 19.94 -0.80
C ARG A 169 -8.02 19.56 -1.76
N ASP A 170 -7.04 18.79 -1.31
CA ASP A 170 -5.83 18.50 -2.08
C ASP A 170 -5.70 17.00 -2.43
N VAL A 171 -6.10 16.09 -1.53
CA VAL A 171 -5.88 14.64 -1.73
C VAL A 171 -6.98 14.01 -2.58
N LEU A 172 -8.25 14.19 -2.22
CA LEU A 172 -9.37 13.57 -2.94
C LEU A 172 -9.65 14.28 -4.27
N SER A 173 -9.65 15.62 -4.27
CA SER A 173 -9.88 16.43 -5.47
C SER A 173 -8.84 16.22 -6.57
N SER A 174 -7.59 15.87 -6.21
CA SER A 174 -6.54 15.60 -7.19
C SER A 174 -6.64 14.20 -7.81
N ARG A 175 -7.46 13.30 -7.24
CA ARG A 175 -7.62 11.91 -7.69
C ARG A 175 -8.99 11.61 -8.30
N VAL A 176 -9.97 12.48 -8.09
CA VAL A 176 -11.33 12.39 -8.60
C VAL A 176 -11.68 13.72 -9.29
N ALA A 177 -11.83 13.71 -10.61
CA ALA A 177 -11.89 14.92 -11.41
C ALA A 177 -13.13 15.80 -11.13
N ASP A 178 -14.26 15.18 -10.74
CA ASP A 178 -15.52 15.84 -10.38
C ASP A 178 -15.81 15.76 -8.87
N TYR A 179 -14.75 15.70 -8.05
CA TYR A 179 -14.91 15.57 -6.61
C TYR A 179 -15.82 16.67 -6.03
N SER A 180 -16.82 16.25 -5.28
CA SER A 180 -17.63 17.13 -4.44
C SER A 180 -17.82 16.50 -3.06
N PRO A 181 -17.97 17.31 -1.99
CA PRO A 181 -18.24 16.81 -0.64
C PRO A 181 -19.44 15.84 -0.57
N ALA A 182 -20.43 16.04 -1.43
CA ALA A 182 -21.63 15.20 -1.51
C ALA A 182 -21.32 13.73 -1.86
N LEU A 183 -20.28 13.46 -2.66
CA LEU A 183 -19.87 12.09 -2.99
C LEU A 183 -19.41 11.35 -1.73
N LEU A 184 -18.60 12.02 -0.90
CA LEU A 184 -18.10 11.43 0.34
C LEU A 184 -19.22 11.28 1.38
N ASP A 185 -20.13 12.25 1.45
CA ASP A 185 -21.31 12.17 2.33
C ASP A 185 -22.23 11.01 1.93
N GLN A 186 -22.40 10.76 0.63
CA GLN A 186 -23.19 9.63 0.15
C GLN A 186 -22.58 8.29 0.55
N LEU A 187 -21.25 8.15 0.46
CA LEU A 187 -20.56 6.93 0.91
C LEU A 187 -20.62 6.75 2.43
N ALA A 188 -20.55 7.85 3.19
CA ALA A 188 -20.70 7.83 4.65
C ALA A 188 -22.12 7.41 5.06
N ALA A 189 -23.14 8.02 4.43
CA ALA A 189 -24.54 7.72 4.68
C ALA A 189 -24.94 6.30 4.26
N ALA A 190 -24.32 5.76 3.22
CA ALA A 190 -24.46 4.36 2.83
C ALA A 190 -23.75 3.38 3.78
N GLY A 191 -22.92 3.88 4.70
CA GLY A 191 -22.12 3.07 5.62
C GLY A 191 -20.91 2.41 4.97
N GLU A 192 -20.55 2.77 3.73
CA GLU A 192 -19.42 2.18 3.00
C GLU A 192 -18.06 2.72 3.49
N VAL A 193 -18.02 4.01 3.81
CA VAL A 193 -16.80 4.72 4.24
C VAL A 193 -16.99 5.26 5.64
N VAL A 194 -15.97 5.08 6.48
CA VAL A 194 -15.89 5.61 7.84
C VAL A 194 -14.61 6.40 8.00
N TRP A 195 -14.59 7.31 8.98
CA TRP A 195 -13.40 8.07 9.33
C TRP A 195 -13.08 7.95 10.82
N VAL A 196 -11.80 8.00 11.17
CA VAL A 196 -11.33 7.94 12.55
C VAL A 196 -10.25 9.00 12.75
N GLY A 197 -10.26 9.70 13.88
CA GLY A 197 -9.21 10.65 14.21
C GLY A 197 -7.88 9.95 14.52
N ALA A 198 -6.78 10.65 14.21
CA ALA A 198 -5.41 10.14 14.26
C ALA A 198 -4.45 11.16 14.91
N GLY A 199 -4.94 11.84 15.94
CA GLY A 199 -4.22 12.89 16.67
C GLY A 199 -4.50 14.33 16.19
N PRO A 200 -4.40 15.31 17.10
CA PRO A 200 -4.71 16.71 16.81
C PRO A 200 -3.57 17.41 16.04
N LEU A 201 -3.92 18.47 15.31
CA LEU A 201 -2.97 19.35 14.63
C LEU A 201 -3.29 20.81 14.97
N GLY A 202 -2.99 21.19 16.21
CA GLY A 202 -3.44 22.47 16.77
C GLY A 202 -4.92 22.42 17.16
N ARG A 203 -5.58 23.58 17.20
CA ARG A 203 -6.96 23.71 17.73
C ARG A 203 -8.06 23.49 16.69
N ASP A 204 -7.80 23.84 15.44
CA ASP A 204 -8.82 23.89 14.37
C ASP A 204 -8.55 22.84 13.26
N ASP A 205 -7.62 21.91 13.48
CA ASP A 205 -7.28 20.85 12.53
C ASP A 205 -6.77 19.60 13.27
N GLY A 206 -6.77 18.47 12.58
CA GLY A 206 -6.34 17.18 13.10
C GLY A 206 -6.10 16.19 11.97
N LYS A 207 -5.38 15.11 12.26
CA LYS A 207 -5.21 14.03 11.28
C LYS A 207 -6.42 13.10 11.37
N VAL A 208 -6.88 12.64 10.22
CA VAL A 208 -7.95 11.66 10.09
C VAL A 208 -7.51 10.54 9.14
N MET A 209 -8.03 9.35 9.39
CA MET A 209 -7.86 8.19 8.52
C MET A 209 -9.23 7.82 7.95
N LEU A 210 -9.27 7.53 6.66
CA LEU A 210 -10.45 6.92 6.02
C LEU A 210 -10.30 5.41 6.02
N PHE A 211 -11.43 4.70 6.10
CA PHE A 211 -11.47 3.26 5.92
C PHE A 211 -12.72 2.87 5.15
N LEU A 212 -12.62 1.77 4.40
CA LEU A 212 -13.81 1.01 4.06
C LEU A 212 -14.32 0.36 5.35
N ARG A 213 -15.63 0.43 5.62
CA ARG A 213 -16.20 -0.06 6.88
C ARG A 213 -15.79 -1.51 7.18
N ARG A 214 -15.76 -2.37 6.16
CA ARG A 214 -15.34 -3.78 6.25
C ARG A 214 -13.87 -3.99 6.67
N ASP A 215 -13.00 -3.02 6.41
CA ASP A 215 -11.55 -3.12 6.66
C ASP A 215 -11.12 -2.39 7.94
N ALA A 216 -11.99 -1.50 8.45
CA ALA A 216 -11.66 -0.58 9.51
C ALA A 216 -11.25 -1.28 10.82
N GLY A 217 -11.90 -2.40 11.18
CA GLY A 217 -11.54 -3.19 12.36
C GLY A 217 -10.12 -3.76 12.32
N ILE A 218 -9.67 -4.19 11.12
CA ILE A 218 -8.38 -4.86 10.91
C ILE A 218 -7.23 -3.86 10.72
N LEU A 219 -7.49 -2.76 9.99
CA LEU A 219 -6.44 -1.83 9.54
C LEU A 219 -6.22 -0.64 10.48
N ARG A 220 -7.15 -0.37 11.40
CA ARG A 220 -7.03 0.77 12.31
C ARG A 220 -5.83 0.57 13.25
N PRO A 221 -4.86 1.51 13.29
CA PRO A 221 -3.76 1.44 14.23
C PRO A 221 -4.27 1.68 15.66
N ALA A 222 -3.48 1.29 16.66
CA ALA A 222 -3.75 1.70 18.03
C ALA A 222 -3.76 3.24 18.12
N GLY A 223 -4.76 3.80 18.81
CA GLY A 223 -4.85 5.23 19.06
C GLY A 223 -3.71 5.74 19.97
N PRO A 224 -3.54 7.07 20.06
CA PRO A 224 -2.63 7.68 21.04
C PRO A 224 -3.14 7.46 22.48
N GLU A 225 -2.49 8.10 23.46
CA GLU A 225 -2.88 8.01 24.86
C GLU A 225 -4.34 8.43 25.08
N ARG A 226 -5.03 7.63 25.89
CA ARG A 226 -6.47 7.75 26.17
C ARG A 226 -6.73 8.95 27.09
N PRO A 227 -7.53 9.94 26.68
CA PRO A 227 -7.90 11.06 27.55
C PRO A 227 -8.71 10.61 28.77
N ASP A 228 -8.49 11.17 29.96
CA ASP A 228 -8.98 10.60 31.23
C ASP A 228 -9.68 11.60 32.18
N SER A 229 -10.12 12.76 31.68
CA SER A 229 -10.99 13.66 32.44
C SER A 229 -12.35 13.04 32.81
N GLU A 230 -13.00 13.60 33.84
CA GLU A 230 -14.37 13.21 34.25
C GLU A 230 -15.36 13.32 33.10
N GLU A 231 -15.25 14.37 32.28
CA GLU A 231 -16.10 14.58 31.11
C GLU A 231 -15.87 13.51 30.03
N HIS A 232 -14.62 13.07 29.81
CA HIS A 232 -14.33 11.95 28.91
C HIS A 232 -14.97 10.64 29.39
N PHE A 233 -14.93 10.35 30.70
CA PHE A 233 -15.58 9.18 31.27
C PHE A 233 -17.10 9.24 31.08
N ARG A 234 -17.72 10.40 31.36
CA ARG A 234 -19.17 10.62 31.18
C ARG A 234 -19.60 10.40 29.73
N LEU A 235 -18.88 11.00 28.76
CA LEU A 235 -19.18 10.84 27.34
C LEU A 235 -19.07 9.37 26.89
N ARG A 236 -18.04 8.65 27.33
CA ARG A 236 -17.88 7.22 27.04
C ARG A 236 -19.02 6.39 27.61
N GLU A 237 -19.42 6.65 28.85
CA GLU A 237 -20.50 5.92 29.50
C GLU A 237 -21.81 6.10 28.73
N ILE A 238 -22.15 7.33 28.35
CA ILE A 238 -23.36 7.62 27.57
C ILE A 238 -23.31 6.90 26.22
N LEU A 239 -22.19 7.00 25.49
CA LEU A 239 -22.04 6.35 24.18
C LEU A 239 -22.04 4.82 24.27
N THR A 240 -21.53 4.25 25.37
CA THR A 240 -21.55 2.81 25.63
C THR A 240 -22.97 2.32 25.87
N GLN A 241 -23.77 3.07 26.63
CA GLN A 241 -25.13 2.69 27.01
C GLN A 241 -26.16 2.94 25.90
N ARG A 242 -26.05 4.08 25.20
CA ARG A 242 -27.05 4.54 24.21
C ARG A 242 -26.65 4.30 22.76
N GLY A 243 -25.38 4.01 22.49
CA GLY A 243 -24.86 3.93 21.13
C GLY A 243 -24.76 5.30 20.45
N ALA A 244 -25.11 5.36 19.17
CA ALA A 244 -24.95 6.56 18.35
C ALA A 244 -25.92 7.69 18.76
N CYS A 245 -25.37 8.77 19.31
CA CYS A 245 -26.13 9.89 19.91
C CYS A 245 -25.86 11.22 19.18
N PHE A 246 -26.86 12.11 19.16
CA PHE A 246 -26.64 13.50 18.77
C PHE A 246 -25.96 14.28 19.90
N PHE A 247 -25.26 15.37 19.56
CA PHE A 247 -24.52 16.18 20.56
C PHE A 247 -25.39 16.67 21.72
N ARG A 248 -26.66 17.01 21.48
CA ARG A 248 -27.59 17.46 22.53
C ARG A 248 -27.90 16.39 23.58
N GLU A 249 -27.77 15.11 23.22
CA GLU A 249 -27.93 13.99 24.15
C GLU A 249 -26.63 13.72 24.93
N LEU A 250 -25.50 14.20 24.40
CA LEU A 250 -24.19 14.07 25.01
C LEU A 250 -23.87 15.24 25.94
N ALA A 251 -24.32 16.45 25.65
CA ALA A 251 -24.04 17.65 26.44
C ALA A 251 -24.59 17.51 27.87
N GLY A 252 -23.73 17.70 28.88
CA GLY A 252 -24.09 17.56 30.30
C GLY A 252 -24.23 18.88 31.06
N GLY A 253 -23.74 19.99 30.48
CA GLY A 253 -23.70 21.31 31.11
C GLY A 253 -23.15 22.40 30.18
N ASP A 254 -21.83 22.64 30.20
CA ASP A 254 -21.18 23.56 29.25
C ASP A 254 -20.97 22.90 27.88
N ASP A 255 -21.69 23.40 26.88
CA ASP A 255 -21.56 22.98 25.49
C ASP A 255 -20.11 23.04 24.97
N ASN A 256 -19.27 23.98 25.44
CA ASN A 256 -17.89 24.08 24.96
C ASN A 256 -16.99 23.03 25.57
N GLU A 257 -17.12 22.78 26.88
CA GLU A 257 -16.37 21.74 27.59
C GLU A 257 -16.71 20.35 27.03
N SER A 258 -18.00 20.04 26.88
CA SER A 258 -18.44 18.79 26.25
C SER A 258 -17.95 18.66 24.81
N LEU A 259 -17.91 19.76 24.05
CA LEU A 259 -17.43 19.73 22.67
C LEU A 259 -15.91 19.52 22.58
N ASP A 260 -15.14 20.20 23.41
CA ASP A 260 -13.68 20.05 23.46
C ASP A 260 -13.32 18.62 23.90
N ALA A 261 -13.97 18.09 24.95
CA ALA A 261 -13.81 16.71 25.40
C ALA A 261 -14.21 15.67 24.33
N LEU A 262 -15.28 15.95 23.56
CA LEU A 262 -15.68 15.09 22.46
C LEU A 262 -14.62 15.05 21.35
N TRP A 263 -14.02 16.19 21.00
CA TRP A 263 -12.95 16.25 20.01
C TRP A 263 -11.66 15.60 20.50
N ASP A 264 -11.34 15.69 21.80
CA ASP A 264 -10.21 14.97 22.39
C ASP A 264 -10.38 13.45 22.23
N LEU A 265 -11.59 12.93 22.46
CA LEU A 265 -11.92 11.52 22.20
C LEU A 265 -11.84 11.15 20.71
N VAL A 266 -12.23 12.05 19.81
CA VAL A 266 -12.09 11.86 18.36
C VAL A 266 -10.61 11.75 17.99
N TRP A 267 -9.75 12.64 18.50
CA TRP A 267 -8.32 12.62 18.20
C TRP A 267 -7.59 11.44 18.83
N ALA A 268 -8.12 10.90 19.93
CA ALA A 268 -7.71 9.62 20.49
C ALA A 268 -8.14 8.40 19.66
N GLY A 269 -8.99 8.60 18.65
CA GLY A 269 -9.50 7.52 17.79
C GLY A 269 -10.58 6.67 18.46
N GLU A 270 -11.19 7.15 19.55
CA GLU A 270 -12.23 6.44 20.30
C GLU A 270 -13.64 6.75 19.81
N VAL A 271 -13.85 7.97 19.32
CA VAL A 271 -15.15 8.47 18.87
C VAL A 271 -15.09 8.81 17.37
N THR A 272 -16.16 8.47 16.66
CA THR A 272 -16.38 8.82 15.25
C THR A 272 -17.76 9.45 15.04
N ASN A 273 -18.04 9.90 13.81
CA ASN A 273 -19.28 10.49 13.39
C ASN A 273 -19.74 9.89 12.05
N ASP A 274 -21.06 9.75 11.86
CA ASP A 274 -21.68 9.27 10.62
C ASP A 274 -21.57 10.26 9.44
N SER A 275 -21.11 11.49 9.68
CA SER A 275 -20.95 12.55 8.70
C SER A 275 -19.55 13.17 8.72
N PHE A 276 -19.15 13.73 7.59
CA PHE A 276 -17.96 14.58 7.46
C PHE A 276 -18.26 16.07 7.75
N ALA A 277 -19.53 16.44 7.93
CA ALA A 277 -19.96 17.80 8.26
C ALA A 277 -19.22 18.41 9.47
N PRO A 278 -19.06 17.71 10.63
CA PRO A 278 -18.33 18.29 11.77
C PRO A 278 -16.85 18.55 11.48
N LEU A 279 -16.18 17.68 10.72
CA LEU A 279 -14.78 17.88 10.29
C LEU A 279 -14.64 19.10 9.36
N ARG A 280 -15.56 19.24 8.39
CA ARG A 280 -15.59 20.41 7.51
C ARG A 280 -15.86 21.69 8.30
N ALA A 281 -16.75 21.64 9.28
CA ALA A 281 -17.05 22.78 10.15
C ALA A 281 -15.88 23.16 11.05
N LEU A 282 -15.07 22.19 11.49
CA LEU A 282 -13.87 22.42 12.29
C LEU A 282 -12.76 23.09 11.45
N THR A 283 -12.48 22.54 10.28
CA THR A 283 -11.38 22.98 9.39
C THR A 283 -11.73 24.20 8.55
N ALA A 284 -13.03 24.55 8.44
CA ALA A 284 -13.47 25.76 7.79
C ALA A 284 -12.78 26.97 8.42
N ARG A 285 -11.88 27.61 7.67
CA ARG A 285 -11.29 28.89 8.04
C ARG A 285 -12.41 29.81 8.48
N LYS A 286 -12.34 30.32 9.72
CA LYS A 286 -13.18 31.43 10.19
C LYS A 286 -13.04 32.55 9.17
N SER A 287 -13.99 32.61 8.23
CA SER A 287 -14.17 33.79 7.41
C SER A 287 -14.43 34.88 8.43
N ARG A 288 -13.47 35.82 8.60
CA ARG A 288 -13.82 37.14 9.10
C ARG A 288 -14.89 37.60 8.14
N ALA A 289 -16.15 37.45 8.53
CA ALA A 289 -17.25 38.08 7.85
C ALA A 289 -16.85 39.56 7.79
N SER A 290 -16.51 39.99 6.58
CA SER A 290 -16.38 41.39 6.25
C SER A 290 -17.62 42.08 6.81
N GLY A 291 -17.40 43.15 7.57
CA GLY A 291 -18.46 43.87 8.24
C GLY A 291 -19.53 44.31 7.25
N SER A 292 -20.69 43.66 7.27
CA SER A 292 -21.90 44.15 6.61
C SER A 292 -23.12 43.37 7.09
N ARG A 293 -23.66 43.85 8.22
CA ARG A 293 -25.07 44.14 8.52
C ARG A 293 -25.43 43.70 9.93
N LYS A 294 -25.65 44.70 10.79
CA LYS A 294 -26.64 44.66 11.87
C LYS A 294 -28.00 44.37 11.22
N GLY A 295 -28.24 43.11 10.87
CA GLY A 295 -29.54 42.57 10.50
C GLY A 295 -30.10 41.85 11.72
N ARG A 296 -31.35 42.20 12.06
CA ARG A 296 -32.17 41.66 13.15
C ARG A 296 -31.91 40.18 13.48
N PRO A 297 -32.01 39.75 14.75
CA PRO A 297 -32.01 38.33 15.07
C PRO A 297 -33.19 37.68 14.35
N ASN A 298 -32.92 36.81 13.38
CA ASN A 298 -33.94 35.95 12.82
C ASN A 298 -34.46 35.04 13.95
N LEU A 299 -35.68 35.32 14.40
CA LEU A 299 -36.48 34.42 15.24
C LEU A 299 -36.66 33.12 14.43
N GLY A 300 -35.91 32.07 14.75
CA GLY A 300 -35.91 30.79 14.00
C GLY A 300 -34.53 30.21 13.65
N SER A 301 -33.43 30.87 14.04
CA SER A 301 -32.07 30.33 13.90
C SER A 301 -31.85 29.13 14.85
N LEU A 302 -32.16 27.91 14.40
CA LEU A 302 -31.52 26.59 14.63
C LEU A 302 -30.60 26.36 15.86
N THR A 303 -30.82 27.02 16.99
CA THR A 303 -30.12 26.79 18.28
C THR A 303 -30.38 25.38 18.81
N VAL A 304 -31.46 24.75 18.34
CA VAL A 304 -31.83 23.34 18.58
C VAL A 304 -30.79 22.35 18.04
N LEU A 305 -30.11 22.64 16.92
CA LEU A 305 -29.20 21.70 16.26
C LEU A 305 -27.78 21.62 16.86
N GLY A 306 -27.44 22.46 17.84
CA GLY A 306 -26.10 22.48 18.42
C GLY A 306 -25.04 23.17 17.57
N PRO A 307 -23.78 23.24 18.04
CA PRO A 307 -22.66 23.80 17.29
C PRO A 307 -22.46 23.06 15.95
N ARG A 308 -22.08 23.78 14.88
CA ARG A 308 -21.81 23.15 13.56
C ARG A 308 -20.75 22.05 13.61
N ARG A 309 -19.77 22.20 14.51
CA ARG A 309 -18.70 21.24 14.79
C ARG A 309 -19.16 19.99 15.54
N ALA A 310 -20.43 19.95 15.95
CA ALA A 310 -21.04 18.88 16.74
C ALA A 310 -22.18 18.16 15.99
N GLN A 311 -22.41 18.49 14.72
CA GLN A 311 -23.47 17.91 13.90
C GLN A 311 -23.21 16.42 13.60
N GLY A 312 -24.27 15.68 13.30
CA GLY A 312 -24.22 14.24 13.04
C GLY A 312 -24.41 13.40 14.31
N ARG A 313 -24.34 12.09 14.15
CA ARG A 313 -24.44 11.12 15.24
C ARG A 313 -23.05 10.64 15.61
N TRP A 314 -22.72 10.76 16.89
CA TRP A 314 -21.44 10.38 17.46
C TRP A 314 -21.55 8.99 18.07
N SER A 315 -20.58 8.14 17.80
CA SER A 315 -20.53 6.77 18.31
C SER A 315 -19.10 6.39 18.71
N LEU A 316 -18.98 5.40 19.61
CA LEU A 316 -17.69 4.78 19.88
C LEU A 316 -17.26 3.97 18.67
N VAL A 317 -16.00 4.13 18.26
CA VAL A 317 -15.43 3.43 17.11
C VAL A 317 -15.51 1.91 17.29
N ASP A 318 -15.23 1.40 18.49
CA ASP A 318 -15.29 -0.04 18.78
C ASP A 318 -16.72 -0.61 18.80
N ALA A 319 -17.73 0.25 18.98
CA ALA A 319 -19.13 -0.15 18.94
C ALA A 319 -19.73 -0.03 17.52
N ASP A 320 -19.25 0.93 16.72
CA ASP A 320 -19.73 1.19 15.36
C ASP A 320 -19.09 0.30 14.31
N LEU A 321 -17.81 -0.06 14.48
CA LEU A 321 -17.06 -0.84 13.51
C LEU A 321 -17.20 -2.35 13.75
N PRO A 322 -17.06 -3.16 12.67
CA PRO A 322 -16.97 -4.61 12.83
C PRO A 322 -15.83 -4.98 13.78
N ARG A 323 -16.11 -5.89 14.71
CA ARG A 323 -15.08 -6.45 15.59
C ARG A 323 -14.04 -7.17 14.73
N ASP A 324 -12.77 -6.97 15.08
CA ASP A 324 -11.68 -7.70 14.46
C ASP A 324 -11.55 -9.08 15.10
N ASP A 325 -12.24 -10.06 14.51
CA ASP A 325 -12.11 -11.48 14.85
C ASP A 325 -11.01 -12.18 14.02
N SER A 326 -10.19 -11.42 13.27
CA SER A 326 -9.19 -11.98 12.36
C SER A 326 -7.96 -12.52 13.09
N VAL A 327 -7.39 -13.59 12.52
CA VAL A 327 -6.15 -14.18 13.03
C VAL A 327 -4.98 -13.24 12.68
N PRO A 328 -3.90 -13.15 13.48
CA PRO A 328 -2.77 -12.24 13.21
C PRO A 328 -2.19 -12.32 11.78
N THR A 329 -2.23 -13.51 11.17
CA THR A 329 -1.83 -13.72 9.77
C THR A 329 -2.73 -12.99 8.78
N GLU A 330 -4.06 -13.02 8.97
CA GLU A 330 -5.03 -12.34 8.12
C GLU A 330 -4.87 -10.82 8.21
N ARG A 331 -4.67 -10.28 9.42
CA ARG A 331 -4.36 -8.86 9.63
C ARG A 331 -3.08 -8.46 8.88
N SER A 332 -2.02 -9.26 9.01
CA SER A 332 -0.75 -9.01 8.32
C SER A 332 -0.89 -9.10 6.80
N MET A 333 -1.72 -10.02 6.30
CA MET A 333 -2.06 -10.15 4.88
C MET A 333 -2.84 -8.95 4.36
N ARG A 334 -3.87 -8.49 5.09
CA ARG A 334 -4.67 -7.33 4.70
C ARG A 334 -3.83 -6.07 4.68
N LEU A 335 -3.02 -5.85 5.70
CA LEU A 335 -2.09 -4.73 5.78
C LEU A 335 -1.07 -4.76 4.63
N ALA A 336 -0.46 -5.92 4.34
CA ALA A 336 0.48 -6.06 3.23
C ALA A 336 -0.18 -5.75 1.87
N SER A 337 -1.42 -6.21 1.63
CA SER A 337 -2.16 -5.90 0.41
C SER A 337 -2.38 -4.39 0.26
N VAL A 338 -2.89 -3.73 1.29
CA VAL A 338 -3.17 -2.29 1.25
C VAL A 338 -1.89 -1.47 1.04
N LEU A 339 -0.80 -1.85 1.70
CA LEU A 339 0.51 -1.20 1.51
C LEU A 339 1.04 -1.36 0.07
N LEU A 340 0.89 -2.55 -0.52
CA LEU A 340 1.29 -2.82 -1.90
C LEU A 340 0.40 -2.07 -2.91
N ASP A 341 -0.91 -2.06 -2.69
CA ASP A 341 -1.87 -1.35 -3.55
C ASP A 341 -1.63 0.17 -3.51
N ARG A 342 -1.24 0.71 -2.35
CA ARG A 342 -0.96 2.14 -2.17
C ARG A 342 0.36 2.60 -2.77
N HIS A 343 1.44 1.87 -2.49
CA HIS A 343 2.78 2.29 -2.89
C HIS A 343 3.18 1.76 -4.26
N GLY A 344 2.62 0.62 -4.69
CA GLY A 344 3.05 -0.13 -5.87
C GLY A 344 4.41 -0.81 -5.66
N VAL A 345 5.40 -0.03 -5.20
CA VAL A 345 6.75 -0.43 -4.81
C VAL A 345 6.94 -0.12 -3.33
N LEU A 346 6.83 -1.15 -2.50
CA LEU A 346 6.92 -1.05 -1.06
C LEU A 346 8.38 -1.12 -0.59
N THR A 347 8.80 -0.07 0.12
CA THR A 347 10.11 0.01 0.78
C THR A 347 9.94 0.04 2.29
N ARG A 348 11.02 -0.30 3.02
CA ARG A 348 11.05 -0.22 4.48
C ARG A 348 10.76 1.19 4.98
N GLU A 349 11.31 2.19 4.31
CA GLU A 349 11.14 3.61 4.61
C GLU A 349 9.68 4.06 4.42
N SER A 350 9.00 3.56 3.39
CA SER A 350 7.58 3.83 3.13
C SER A 350 6.68 3.29 4.25
N VAL A 351 6.90 2.05 4.69
CA VAL A 351 6.14 1.46 5.82
C VAL A 351 6.41 2.20 7.12
N ARG A 352 7.67 2.58 7.38
CA ARG A 352 8.03 3.35 8.58
C ARG A 352 7.35 4.72 8.59
N GLY A 353 7.25 5.38 7.44
CA GLY A 353 6.61 6.69 7.31
C GLY A 353 5.13 6.70 7.68
N GLU A 354 4.44 5.57 7.54
CA GLU A 354 3.02 5.46 7.91
C GLU A 354 2.78 5.14 9.39
N GLY A 355 3.80 4.72 10.13
CA GLY A 355 3.70 4.50 11.58
C GLY A 355 2.93 3.25 12.00
N HIS A 356 2.79 2.24 11.14
CA HIS A 356 2.15 0.96 11.50
C HIS A 356 2.89 0.22 12.62
N ALA A 357 2.13 -0.39 13.53
CA ALA A 357 2.68 -1.19 14.62
C ALA A 357 3.56 -2.34 14.10
N GLY A 358 4.78 -2.48 14.65
CA GLY A 358 5.76 -3.48 14.20
C GLY A 358 6.47 -3.13 12.88
N GLY A 359 6.09 -2.03 12.21
CA GLY A 359 6.73 -1.52 11.01
C GLY A 359 6.85 -2.58 9.89
N PHE A 360 7.97 -2.55 9.17
CA PHE A 360 8.20 -3.48 8.06
C PHE A 360 8.30 -4.95 8.49
N ALA A 361 8.73 -5.22 9.73
CA ALA A 361 8.89 -6.59 10.22
C ALA A 361 7.54 -7.33 10.35
N ALA A 362 6.46 -6.60 10.64
CA ALA A 362 5.11 -7.16 10.76
C ALA A 362 4.59 -7.77 9.44
N VAL A 363 4.93 -7.15 8.30
CA VAL A 363 4.43 -7.58 6.98
C VAL A 363 5.43 -8.43 6.19
N TYR A 364 6.70 -8.47 6.59
CA TYR A 364 7.75 -9.15 5.85
C TYR A 364 7.51 -10.66 5.62
N PRO A 365 7.06 -11.47 6.61
CA PRO A 365 6.78 -12.89 6.38
C PRO A 365 5.71 -13.11 5.31
N VAL A 366 4.67 -12.27 5.31
CA VAL A 366 3.61 -12.30 4.29
C VAL A 366 4.16 -11.91 2.92
N LEU A 367 4.93 -10.83 2.82
CA LEU A 367 5.53 -10.39 1.57
C LEU A 367 6.45 -11.46 0.95
N ARG A 368 7.18 -12.20 1.80
CA ARG A 368 7.98 -13.35 1.38
C ARG A 368 7.11 -14.49 0.85
N ALA A 369 6.04 -14.86 1.55
CA ALA A 369 5.11 -15.88 1.07
C ALA A 369 4.42 -15.47 -0.25
N MET A 370 4.04 -14.20 -0.39
CA MET A 370 3.49 -13.65 -1.64
C MET A 370 4.51 -13.69 -2.79
N GLU A 371 5.80 -13.53 -2.50
CA GLU A 371 6.88 -13.65 -3.48
C GLU A 371 7.07 -15.10 -3.93
N GLU A 372 7.07 -16.06 -2.99
CA GLU A 372 7.13 -17.50 -3.29
C GLU A 372 5.93 -17.95 -4.14
N ALA A 373 4.74 -17.39 -3.88
CA ALA A 373 3.55 -17.60 -4.69
C ALA A 373 3.60 -16.88 -6.07
N GLY A 374 4.58 -16.00 -6.29
CA GLY A 374 4.73 -15.21 -7.51
C GLY A 374 3.75 -14.05 -7.68
N ARG A 375 3.06 -13.63 -6.61
CA ARG A 375 2.14 -12.48 -6.62
C ARG A 375 2.88 -11.13 -6.56
N VAL A 376 4.01 -11.10 -5.86
CA VAL A 376 4.88 -9.92 -5.77
C VAL A 376 6.30 -10.26 -6.22
N ARG A 377 7.02 -9.26 -6.68
CA ARG A 377 8.43 -9.35 -7.00
C ARG A 377 9.23 -8.68 -5.89
N ARG A 378 10.20 -9.41 -5.34
CA ARG A 378 11.22 -8.84 -4.45
C ARG A 378 12.46 -8.49 -5.27
N GLY A 379 13.04 -7.31 -5.06
CA GLY A 379 14.22 -6.88 -5.79
C GLY A 379 14.76 -5.53 -5.33
N TYR A 380 15.76 -5.04 -6.06
CA TYR A 380 16.27 -3.68 -5.94
C TYR A 380 15.73 -2.89 -7.13
N PHE A 381 14.58 -2.24 -6.96
CA PHE A 381 13.88 -1.57 -8.06
C PHE A 381 14.26 -0.10 -8.17
N VAL A 382 14.45 0.58 -7.03
CA VAL A 382 14.79 1.99 -6.96
C VAL A 382 16.15 2.16 -6.29
N ALA A 383 17.03 2.91 -6.93
CA ALA A 383 18.37 3.21 -6.45
C ALA A 383 18.33 4.12 -5.22
N GLY A 384 19.26 3.89 -4.28
CA GLY A 384 19.39 4.70 -3.05
C GLY A 384 18.38 4.38 -1.95
N LEU A 385 17.42 3.47 -2.21
CA LEU A 385 16.51 2.93 -1.21
C LEU A 385 17.01 1.57 -0.69
N GLY A 386 16.59 1.16 0.51
CA GLY A 386 17.07 -0.08 1.12
C GLY A 386 16.90 -1.32 0.20
N GLY A 387 17.78 -2.32 0.34
CA GLY A 387 17.82 -3.48 -0.55
C GLY A 387 16.64 -4.46 -0.47
N ALA A 388 15.73 -4.29 0.49
CA ALA A 388 14.51 -5.09 0.59
C ALA A 388 13.31 -4.27 0.09
N GLN A 389 13.00 -4.41 -1.21
CA GLN A 389 11.83 -3.79 -1.84
C GLN A 389 10.93 -4.88 -2.41
N PHE A 390 9.62 -4.69 -2.28
CA PHE A 390 8.60 -5.59 -2.81
C PHE A 390 7.66 -4.79 -3.70
N ALA A 391 7.34 -5.29 -4.88
CA ALA A 391 6.46 -4.59 -5.81
C ALA A 391 5.47 -5.56 -6.46
N LEU A 392 4.29 -5.06 -6.79
CA LEU A 392 3.37 -5.77 -7.68
C LEU A 392 4.00 -5.91 -9.06
N ALA A 393 3.75 -7.02 -9.77
CA ALA A 393 4.39 -7.27 -11.07
C ALA A 393 4.16 -6.10 -12.05
N GLY A 394 2.92 -5.61 -12.17
CA GLY A 394 2.58 -4.48 -13.03
C GLY A 394 3.09 -3.12 -12.51
N ALA A 395 3.39 -2.99 -11.21
CA ALA A 395 3.96 -1.76 -10.66
C ALA A 395 5.41 -1.58 -11.10
N VAL A 396 6.19 -2.66 -11.19
CA VAL A 396 7.58 -2.63 -11.66
C VAL A 396 7.66 -2.14 -13.11
N ASP A 397 6.76 -2.63 -13.97
CA ASP A 397 6.78 -2.28 -15.38
C ASP A 397 6.38 -0.80 -15.59
N ARG A 398 5.37 -0.32 -14.85
CA ARG A 398 4.99 1.11 -14.84
C ARG A 398 6.07 2.02 -14.25
N LEU A 399 6.75 1.59 -13.19
CA LEU A 399 7.87 2.34 -12.61
C LEU A 399 8.98 2.56 -13.65
N ARG A 400 9.30 1.54 -14.46
CA ARG A 400 10.31 1.65 -15.52
C ARG A 400 9.86 2.48 -16.71
N ALA A 401 8.55 2.46 -17.01
CA ALA A 401 7.95 3.31 -18.03
C ALA A 401 7.86 4.79 -17.59
N SER A 402 8.04 5.09 -16.29
CA SER A 402 7.97 6.45 -15.73
C SER A 402 9.25 7.25 -16.01
N ARG A 403 9.53 7.47 -17.30
CA ARG A 403 10.62 8.32 -17.81
C ARG A 403 10.12 9.74 -18.05
N PRO A 404 10.97 10.76 -17.93
CA PRO A 404 10.59 12.12 -18.31
C PRO A 404 10.24 12.15 -19.80
N ASP A 405 9.20 12.90 -20.15
CA ASP A 405 8.85 13.15 -21.55
C ASP A 405 9.78 14.23 -22.11
N THR A 406 10.70 13.84 -22.98
CA THR A 406 11.67 14.76 -23.60
C THR A 406 11.08 15.63 -24.70
N GLU A 407 9.89 15.32 -25.22
CA GLU A 407 9.28 16.06 -26.34
C GLU A 407 8.25 17.11 -25.89
N GLY A 408 7.56 16.86 -24.76
CA GLY A 408 6.46 17.71 -24.26
C GLY A 408 6.85 18.87 -23.34
N GLY A 409 8.14 19.03 -23.01
CA GLY A 409 8.59 19.95 -21.96
C GLY A 409 8.27 19.42 -20.54
N PRO A 410 8.78 20.08 -19.48
CA PRO A 410 8.69 19.55 -18.13
C PRO A 410 7.26 19.55 -17.59
N VAL A 411 6.79 18.40 -17.09
CA VAL A 411 5.45 18.29 -16.51
C VAL A 411 5.49 18.72 -15.05
N ALA A 412 4.78 19.82 -14.75
CA ALA A 412 4.67 20.34 -13.40
C ALA A 412 3.53 19.67 -12.61
N LEU A 413 3.87 19.19 -11.41
CA LEU A 413 2.93 18.58 -10.47
C LEU A 413 3.01 19.28 -9.11
N ILE A 414 1.85 19.66 -8.57
CA ILE A 414 1.75 20.31 -7.26
C ILE A 414 1.05 19.39 -6.28
N LEU A 415 1.77 19.00 -5.24
CA LEU A 415 1.26 18.14 -4.17
C LEU A 415 1.26 18.92 -2.84
N ALA A 416 0.25 18.67 -2.01
CA ALA A 416 0.36 19.04 -0.61
C ALA A 416 1.54 18.27 0.01
N ALA A 417 2.34 18.90 0.86
CA ALA A 417 3.53 18.27 1.42
C ALA A 417 3.19 17.00 2.23
N THR A 418 1.97 16.94 2.79
CA THR A 418 1.44 15.79 3.54
C THR A 418 0.72 14.75 2.68
N ASP A 419 0.55 14.97 1.38
CA ASP A 419 -0.15 14.03 0.48
C ASP A 419 0.62 12.69 0.39
N PRO A 420 -0.05 11.53 0.53
CA PRO A 420 0.59 10.21 0.42
C PRO A 420 1.25 9.90 -0.93
N ALA A 421 0.93 10.65 -1.99
CA ALA A 421 1.60 10.56 -3.29
C ALA A 421 2.97 11.22 -3.31
N ASN A 422 3.26 12.13 -2.37
CA ASN A 422 4.57 12.78 -2.27
C ASN A 422 5.57 11.81 -1.61
N PRO A 423 6.59 11.30 -2.31
CA PRO A 423 7.59 10.43 -1.69
C PRO A 423 8.61 11.19 -0.83
N TYR A 424 8.74 12.51 -1.02
CA TYR A 424 9.72 13.34 -0.32
C TYR A 424 9.34 13.56 1.14
N GLY A 425 10.35 13.46 2.01
CA GLY A 425 10.19 13.46 3.46
C GLY A 425 9.65 12.14 4.04
N VAL A 426 9.55 11.08 3.22
CA VAL A 426 9.19 9.72 3.67
C VAL A 426 10.17 8.69 3.11
N ALA A 427 10.00 8.32 1.84
CA ALA A 427 10.85 7.36 1.17
C ALA A 427 12.10 8.04 0.61
N LEU A 428 11.92 9.25 0.05
CA LEU A 428 13.00 10.06 -0.47
C LEU A 428 13.34 11.20 0.49
N PRO A 429 14.63 11.51 0.70
CA PRO A 429 15.03 12.68 1.49
C PRO A 429 14.76 13.98 0.73
N TRP A 430 14.55 15.08 1.46
CA TRP A 430 14.54 16.41 0.84
C TRP A 430 15.94 16.76 0.32
N PRO A 431 16.07 17.44 -0.84
CA PRO A 431 17.38 17.84 -1.38
C PRO A 431 18.11 18.84 -0.48
N VAL A 432 17.37 19.70 0.21
CA VAL A 432 17.88 20.75 1.10
C VAL A 432 17.29 20.61 2.50
N LYS A 433 17.93 21.23 3.49
CA LYS A 433 17.42 21.30 4.87
C LYS A 433 16.30 22.32 4.96
N GLY A 434 15.30 22.06 5.82
CA GLY A 434 14.21 23.00 6.10
C GLY A 434 12.82 22.48 5.73
N PRO A 435 12.58 21.98 4.49
CA PRO A 435 11.29 21.44 4.09
C PRO A 435 10.80 20.31 5.00
N GLN A 436 9.49 20.31 5.29
CA GLN A 436 8.84 19.32 6.14
C GLN A 436 7.45 19.00 5.60
N ARG A 437 6.91 17.83 5.98
CA ARG A 437 5.54 17.45 5.64
C ARG A 437 4.56 18.13 6.58
N ALA A 438 4.28 19.41 6.32
CA ALA A 438 3.37 20.23 7.12
C ALA A 438 2.04 20.47 6.39
N ALA A 439 0.92 20.48 7.14
CA ALA A 439 -0.39 20.80 6.57
C ALA A 439 -0.41 22.24 6.03
N GLY A 440 -0.91 22.40 4.80
CA GLY A 440 -0.94 23.69 4.10
C GLY A 440 0.41 24.14 3.51
N ALA A 441 1.44 23.29 3.53
CA ALA A 441 2.63 23.45 2.70
C ALA A 441 2.49 22.65 1.40
N TYR A 442 3.17 23.08 0.34
CA TYR A 442 3.11 22.47 -0.99
C TYR A 442 4.50 22.22 -1.54
N VAL A 443 4.64 21.15 -2.33
CA VAL A 443 5.85 20.85 -3.11
C VAL A 443 5.49 20.86 -4.59
N ILE A 444 6.35 21.50 -5.38
CA ILE A 444 6.26 21.56 -6.83
C ILE A 444 7.33 20.62 -7.39
N LEU A 445 6.89 19.61 -8.11
CA LEU A 445 7.73 18.63 -8.77
C LEU A 445 7.70 18.89 -10.28
N LEU A 446 8.86 18.98 -10.92
CA LEU A 446 9.01 18.99 -12.37
C LEU A 446 9.58 17.64 -12.79
N ASP A 447 8.78 16.84 -13.51
CA ASP A 447 9.12 15.46 -13.87
C ASP A 447 9.63 14.63 -12.68
N GLY A 448 8.98 14.79 -11.53
CA GLY A 448 9.35 14.10 -10.29
C GLY A 448 10.56 14.69 -9.56
N VAL A 449 11.23 15.70 -10.10
CA VAL A 449 12.30 16.40 -9.38
C VAL A 449 11.71 17.54 -8.55
N PRO A 450 11.99 17.62 -7.24
CA PRO A 450 11.53 18.70 -6.38
C PRO A 450 12.24 19.99 -6.75
N SER A 451 11.45 20.99 -7.16
CA SER A 451 11.95 22.28 -7.62
C SER A 451 11.70 23.38 -6.60
N LEU A 452 10.46 23.50 -6.12
CA LEU A 452 10.07 24.52 -5.15
C LEU A 452 9.26 23.91 -3.99
N TYR A 453 9.46 24.45 -2.80
CA TYR A 453 8.66 24.16 -1.61
C TYR A 453 8.03 25.45 -1.09
N LEU A 454 6.70 25.46 -1.02
CA LEU A 454 5.92 26.55 -0.45
C LEU A 454 5.57 26.24 1.00
N GLU A 455 6.06 27.07 1.93
CA GLU A 455 5.80 26.90 3.35
C GLU A 455 4.32 27.08 3.72
N ARG A 456 3.95 26.56 4.90
CA ARG A 456 2.61 26.71 5.45
C ARG A 456 2.18 28.17 5.47
N GLY A 457 1.05 28.45 4.82
CA GLY A 457 0.49 29.80 4.75
C GLY A 457 0.90 30.60 3.52
N GLY A 458 1.75 30.05 2.65
CA GLY A 458 2.05 30.62 1.34
C GLY A 458 2.91 31.88 1.38
N ARG A 459 3.72 32.04 2.43
CA ARG A 459 4.55 33.24 2.67
C ARG A 459 6.01 33.07 2.31
N ALA A 460 6.53 31.86 2.37
CA ALA A 460 7.92 31.60 2.05
C ALA A 460 8.03 30.53 0.97
N LEU A 461 8.84 30.81 -0.03
CA LEU A 461 9.22 29.88 -1.10
C LEU A 461 10.67 29.46 -0.86
N VAL A 462 10.91 28.15 -0.85
CA VAL A 462 12.22 27.55 -0.68
C VAL A 462 12.58 26.82 -1.96
N THR A 463 13.73 27.18 -2.52
CA THR A 463 14.27 26.51 -3.70
C THR A 463 14.94 25.19 -3.32
N LEU A 464 14.65 24.14 -4.09
CA LEU A 464 15.08 22.77 -3.80
C LEU A 464 16.12 22.25 -4.80
N ARG A 465 16.42 23.03 -5.86
CA ARG A 465 17.34 22.69 -6.95
C ARG A 465 18.21 23.90 -7.29
N GLU A 466 19.43 23.66 -7.75
CA GLU A 466 20.30 24.73 -8.25
C GLU A 466 19.70 25.45 -9.46
N TYR A 467 20.02 26.73 -9.59
CA TYR A 467 19.57 27.56 -10.70
C TYR A 467 20.37 27.26 -11.97
N ASP A 468 19.68 26.88 -13.03
CA ASP A 468 20.26 26.55 -14.33
C ASP A 468 19.51 27.19 -15.51
N GLY A 469 18.42 27.93 -15.24
CA GLY A 469 17.59 28.61 -16.22
C GLY A 469 16.60 27.72 -16.96
N SER A 470 16.59 26.40 -16.70
CA SER A 470 15.77 25.43 -17.44
C SER A 470 14.41 25.15 -16.82
N TRP A 471 14.25 25.39 -15.52
CA TRP A 471 13.13 24.86 -14.74
C TRP A 471 12.33 25.93 -14.01
N GLU A 472 12.94 27.08 -13.74
CA GLU A 472 12.45 28.14 -12.87
C GLU A 472 11.11 28.69 -13.37
N ALA A 473 11.00 28.98 -14.67
CA ALA A 473 9.76 29.46 -15.28
C ALA A 473 8.61 28.45 -15.12
N ALA A 474 8.85 27.18 -15.47
CA ALA A 474 7.83 26.13 -15.35
C ALA A 474 7.38 25.92 -13.90
N ALA A 475 8.31 25.96 -12.93
CA ALA A 475 7.98 25.78 -11.52
C ALA A 475 7.20 26.97 -10.94
N VAL A 476 7.55 28.19 -11.33
CA VAL A 476 6.85 29.40 -10.87
C VAL A 476 5.47 29.51 -11.53
N ASP A 477 5.34 29.20 -12.82
CA ASP A 477 4.05 29.21 -13.52
C ASP A 477 3.08 28.20 -12.90
N ALA A 478 3.58 27.05 -12.44
CA ALA A 478 2.78 26.08 -11.71
C ALA A 478 2.18 26.67 -10.42
N LEU A 479 2.84 27.61 -9.72
CA LEU A 479 2.28 28.23 -8.51
C LEU A 479 0.93 28.93 -8.77
N SER A 480 0.71 29.45 -9.99
CA SER A 480 -0.57 30.04 -10.38
C SER A 480 -1.72 29.03 -10.33
N GLY A 481 -1.43 27.75 -10.58
CA GLY A 481 -2.37 26.64 -10.45
C GLY A 481 -2.96 26.50 -9.05
N LEU A 482 -2.20 26.81 -7.99
CA LEU A 482 -2.72 26.78 -6.61
C LEU A 482 -3.87 27.76 -6.38
N VAL A 483 -3.85 28.90 -7.08
CA VAL A 483 -4.91 29.92 -6.99
C VAL A 483 -6.06 29.58 -7.93
N ALA A 484 -5.75 29.14 -9.17
CA ALA A 484 -6.75 28.73 -10.15
C ALA A 484 -7.64 27.59 -9.64
N ASP A 485 -7.02 26.58 -9.02
CA ASP A 485 -7.71 25.43 -8.41
C ASP A 485 -8.38 25.76 -7.07
N ARG A 486 -8.35 27.04 -6.64
CA ARG A 486 -8.89 27.53 -5.36
C ARG A 486 -8.32 26.83 -4.12
N ARG A 487 -7.15 26.18 -4.24
CA ARG A 487 -6.43 25.59 -3.09
C ARG A 487 -5.94 26.70 -2.15
N LEU A 488 -5.52 27.83 -2.72
CA LEU A 488 -5.21 29.07 -2.02
C LEU A 488 -6.09 30.22 -2.53
N ARG A 489 -6.55 31.09 -1.63
CA ARG A 489 -7.31 32.29 -2.02
C ARG A 489 -6.45 33.36 -2.68
N ARG A 490 -5.21 33.48 -2.20
CA ARG A 490 -4.18 34.39 -2.70
C ARG A 490 -2.82 33.84 -2.27
N LEU A 491 -1.80 34.12 -3.08
CA LEU A 491 -0.41 33.84 -2.76
C LEU A 491 0.31 35.16 -2.53
N ALA A 492 0.98 35.32 -1.39
CA ALA A 492 1.67 36.54 -1.03
C ALA A 492 3.01 36.14 -0.40
N LEU A 493 4.06 36.18 -1.23
CA LEU A 493 5.41 35.74 -0.84
C LEU A 493 6.13 36.88 -0.12
N GLU A 494 6.51 36.64 1.14
CA GLU A 494 7.32 37.52 1.99
C GLU A 494 8.81 37.13 1.92
N ARG A 495 9.13 35.84 1.74
CA ARG A 495 10.50 35.32 1.68
C ARG A 495 10.69 34.40 0.46
N PHE A 496 11.65 34.70 -0.38
CA PHE A 496 12.06 33.87 -1.52
C PHE A 496 13.48 34.29 -1.94
N ASP A 497 14.17 33.44 -2.69
CA ASP A 497 15.51 33.72 -3.20
C ASP A 497 15.46 34.81 -4.29
N GLU A 498 16.42 35.75 -4.28
CA GLU A 498 16.38 36.91 -5.19
C GLU A 498 16.47 36.51 -6.67
N GLU A 499 17.12 35.39 -6.96
CA GLU A 499 17.27 34.77 -8.28
C GLU A 499 15.91 34.44 -8.94
N LEU A 500 14.86 34.17 -8.16
CA LEU A 500 13.51 33.93 -8.67
C LEU A 500 12.75 35.23 -9.00
N SER A 501 13.26 36.40 -8.62
CA SER A 501 12.56 37.69 -8.81
C SER A 501 12.16 37.99 -10.26
N PRO A 502 13.03 37.77 -11.28
CA PRO A 502 12.66 38.05 -12.66
C PRO A 502 11.49 37.18 -13.13
N VAL A 503 11.54 35.89 -12.78
CA VAL A 503 10.54 34.89 -13.16
C VAL A 503 9.20 35.15 -12.45
N LEU A 504 9.24 35.45 -11.15
CA LEU A 504 8.05 35.81 -10.38
C LEU A 504 7.35 37.05 -10.96
N ARG A 505 8.11 38.07 -11.38
CA ARG A 505 7.52 39.26 -12.02
C ARG A 505 6.89 38.93 -13.37
N SER A 506 7.53 38.11 -14.20
CA SER A 506 6.94 37.70 -15.49
C SER A 506 5.68 36.87 -15.33
N SER A 507 5.58 36.07 -14.26
CA SER A 507 4.40 35.25 -13.96
C SER A 507 3.30 36.03 -13.18
N GLY A 508 3.41 37.35 -13.08
CA GLY A 508 2.35 38.23 -12.56
C GLY A 508 2.37 38.50 -11.05
N PHE A 509 3.45 38.15 -10.33
CA PHE A 509 3.62 38.56 -8.94
C PHE A 509 4.00 40.05 -8.87
N VAL A 510 3.19 40.82 -8.15
CA VAL A 510 3.42 42.24 -7.88
C VAL A 510 4.02 42.40 -6.48
N ARG A 511 5.05 43.25 -6.36
CA ARG A 511 5.71 43.55 -5.09
C ARG A 511 4.86 44.42 -4.17
#